data_AF-A0A937IUC7-F1
#
_entry.id   AF-A0A937IUC7-F1
#
_cell.length_a   1.000
_cell.length_b   1.000
_cell.length_c   1.000
_cell.angle_alpha   90.00
_cell.angle_beta   90.00
_cell.angle_gamma   90.00
#
_symmetry.space_group_name_H-M   'P 1'
#
loop_
_entity.id
_entity.type
_entity.pdbx_description
1 polymer ?
#
loop_
_entity_poly.entity_id
_entity_poly.type
_entity_poly.pdbx_seq_one_letter_code
_entity_poly.pdbx_strand_id
1 'polypeptide(L)' 'MSQDKSCCNNSSCCGPSSPFERTYFKIGRNDPCPCGSSLKFKKCCGV' A
#
# COMPACT_ATOMS: atom_id res chain seq x y z
N MET A 1 27.71 18.28 20.40
CA MET A 1 26.69 17.23 20.65
C MET A 1 25.57 17.45 19.62
N SER A 2 25.81 17.48 18.32
CA SER A 2 26.31 16.41 17.42
C SER A 2 25.39 15.18 17.44
N GLN A 3 24.67 15.02 16.31
CA GLN A 3 23.94 13.85 15.81
C GLN A 3 22.42 13.82 16.03
N ASP A 4 21.72 14.72 15.36
CA ASP A 4 20.39 14.37 14.85
C ASP A 4 20.59 13.28 13.77
N LYS A 5 20.20 12.06 14.11
CA LYS A 5 20.29 10.88 13.26
C LYS A 5 19.31 11.04 12.11
N SER A 6 19.75 11.69 11.03
CA SER A 6 19.13 11.59 9.71
C SER A 6 19.04 10.11 9.34
N CYS A 7 17.83 9.55 9.41
CA CYS A 7 17.57 8.14 9.13
C CYS A 7 17.81 7.76 7.66
N CYS A 8 18.14 8.69 6.75
CA CYS A 8 18.29 8.39 5.32
C CYS A 8 19.23 9.39 4.64
N ASN A 9 20.54 9.11 4.57
CA ASN A 9 21.51 9.94 3.84
C ASN A 9 21.75 9.50 2.37
N ASN A 10 20.97 8.57 1.85
CA ASN A 10 20.95 8.27 0.43
C ASN A 10 19.50 8.18 -0.03
N SER A 11 19.17 8.84 -1.14
CA SER A 11 17.81 8.89 -1.68
C SER A 11 17.26 7.52 -2.10
N SER A 12 18.05 6.45 -2.01
CA SER A 12 17.62 5.07 -2.21
C SER A 12 16.64 4.53 -1.16
N CYS A 13 16.56 5.14 0.05
CA CYS A 13 15.62 4.69 1.08
C CYS A 13 14.23 5.38 1.01
N CYS A 14 14.12 6.49 0.30
CA CYS A 14 12.85 7.20 0.09
C CYS A 14 12.74 7.58 -1.39
N GLY A 15 12.33 6.62 -2.22
CA GLY A 15 12.09 6.88 -3.64
C GLY A 15 10.88 7.81 -3.84
N PRO A 16 10.86 8.66 -4.87
CA PRO A 16 9.66 9.37 -5.27
C PRO A 16 8.69 8.37 -5.92
N SER A 17 7.98 7.60 -5.11
CA SER A 17 6.82 6.86 -5.59
C SER A 17 5.70 7.88 -5.78
N SER A 18 5.47 8.29 -7.03
CA SER A 18 4.22 8.95 -7.38
C SER A 18 3.07 8.10 -6.78
N PRO A 19 2.09 8.72 -6.10
CA PRO A 19 1.02 7.97 -5.47
C PRO A 19 0.35 7.10 -6.55
N PHE A 20 0.24 5.80 -6.27
CA PHE A 20 -0.50 4.92 -7.15
C PHE A 20 -1.98 5.27 -7.04
N GLU A 21 -2.56 5.74 -8.15
CA GLU A 21 -4.00 5.95 -8.27
C GLU A 21 -4.69 4.59 -8.14
N ARG A 22 -5.52 4.45 -7.09
CA ARG A 22 -6.23 3.21 -6.84
C ARG A 22 -7.33 3.07 -7.91
N THR A 23 -7.18 2.11 -8.81
CA THR A 23 -8.16 1.80 -9.86
C THR A 23 -9.52 1.35 -9.34
N TYR A 24 -9.63 1.03 -8.05
CA TYR A 24 -10.84 0.54 -7.41
C TYR A 24 -11.18 1.40 -6.18
N PHE A 25 -12.47 1.47 -5.87
CA PHE A 25 -12.97 2.14 -4.66
C PHE A 25 -12.31 1.58 -3.38
N LYS A 26 -12.45 2.32 -2.28
CA LYS A 26 -12.05 1.85 -0.95
C LYS A 26 -12.90 0.63 -0.60
N ILE A 27 -12.35 -0.55 -0.84
CA ILE A 27 -13.02 -1.82 -0.56
C ILE A 27 -12.64 -2.28 0.85
N GLY A 28 -13.65 -2.63 1.64
CA GLY A 28 -13.46 -3.18 2.97
C GLY A 28 -12.97 -4.63 2.92
N ARG A 29 -12.31 -5.08 3.98
CA ARG A 29 -11.78 -6.46 4.07
C ARG A 29 -12.85 -7.54 3.90
N ASN A 30 -14.11 -7.26 4.24
CA ASN A 30 -15.19 -8.25 4.18
C ASN A 30 -16.06 -8.14 2.92
N ASP A 31 -15.87 -7.10 2.10
CA ASP A 31 -16.62 -6.88 0.87
C ASP A 31 -16.28 -7.94 -0.19
N PRO A 32 -17.17 -8.19 -1.16
CA PRO A 32 -16.88 -9.09 -2.28
C PRO A 32 -15.65 -8.61 -3.07
N CYS A 33 -14.78 -9.54 -3.48
CA CYS A 33 -13.60 -9.18 -4.26
C CYS A 33 -13.99 -8.56 -5.62
N PRO A 34 -13.39 -7.42 -6.02
CA PRO A 34 -13.69 -6.80 -7.32
C PRO A 34 -13.09 -7.60 -8.49
N CYS A 35 -12.28 -8.63 -8.20
CA CYS A 35 -11.73 -9.58 -9.15
C CYS A 35 -12.76 -10.58 -9.71
N GLY A 36 -14.03 -10.50 -9.29
CA GLY A 36 -15.09 -11.41 -9.74
C GLY A 36 -15.11 -12.76 -9.01
N SER A 37 -14.23 -12.97 -8.04
CA SER A 37 -14.32 -14.15 -7.16
C SER A 37 -15.47 -13.97 -6.17
N SER A 38 -16.22 -15.02 -5.89
CA SER A 38 -17.26 -15.05 -4.83
C SER A 38 -16.69 -14.99 -3.40
N LEU A 39 -15.39 -14.69 -3.26
CA LEU A 39 -14.67 -14.60 -2.01
C LEU A 39 -14.65 -13.15 -1.50
N LYS A 40 -14.56 -13.00 -0.18
CA LYS A 40 -14.32 -11.71 0.46
C LYS A 40 -12.93 -11.19 0.08
N PHE A 41 -12.76 -9.87 -0.03
CA PHE A 41 -11.49 -9.23 -0.39
C PHE A 41 -10.31 -9.77 0.44
N LYS A 42 -10.47 -9.88 1.77
CA LYS A 42 -9.44 -10.42 2.69
C LYS A 42 -9.05 -11.89 2.46
N LYS A 43 -9.83 -12.65 1.69
CA LYS A 43 -9.58 -14.06 1.37
C LYS A 43 -9.18 -14.26 -0.10
N CYS A 44 -9.03 -13.17 -0.87
CA CYS A 44 -8.68 -13.21 -2.28
C CYS A 44 -7.55 -12.22 -2.59
N CYS A 45 -7.83 -11.02 -3.08
CA CYS A 45 -6.79 -10.02 -3.42
C CYS A 45 -6.22 -9.25 -2.22
N GLY A 46 -6.81 -9.38 -1.02
CA GLY A 46 -6.39 -8.72 0.21
C GLY A 46 -5.63 -9.63 1.18
N VAL A 47 -5.05 -10.73 0.67
CA VAL A 47 -4.04 -11.53 1.37
C VAL A 47 -2.68 -10.85 1.30
#